data_AF-A0A9P8BEY0-F1
#
_entry.id   AF-A0A9P8BEY0-F1
#
_cell.length_a   1.000
_cell.length_b   1.000
_cell.length_c   1.000
_cell.angle_alpha   90.00
_cell.angle_beta   90.00
_cell.angle_gamma   90.00
#
_symmetry.space_group_name_H-M   'P 1'
#
loop_
_entity.id
_entity.type
_entity.pdbx_description
1 polymer ?
#
loop_
_entity_poly.entity_id
_entity_poly.type
_entity_poly.pdbx_seq_one_letter_code
_entity_poly.pdbx_strand_id
1 'polypeptide(L)'
;MASDTAPPAEVPQQPEEGAIPWSLMSNSSAAMLLSFAVALLGISLFFVFSGRSFRRKRGSTILLVGPSDAGKSAIFSALAYDYVLPSHTSLQANGAQILLPFEDPSSPNATALRVVDVPGHPRLRAKFSEYMDDTRAIVFVVDAGTVARNGAAVAEHLHMILRAIASLPPSRATHAPVLLIHAHKADLLSSTPAAAPTTQVLKLAEDRTKTILERELEKRRKTFVKGVSVEGLGGGDDASEDAGGVTGLECSTEDGTFRFEKWDGAGGSGEVEFSSGWVKCVREDGITSTESEKPWGVDGLKGLKDRLGRLASGVSFVRDSAFISM
;
A
#
# COMPACT_ATOMS: atom_id res chain seq x y z
N MET A 1 48.41 77.10 -54.58
CA MET A 1 49.06 76.41 -53.44
C MET A 1 48.03 76.30 -52.35
N ALA A 2 47.85 75.07 -51.85
CA ALA A 2 47.09 74.68 -50.66
C ALA A 2 45.56 74.84 -50.72
N SER A 3 44.74 73.88 -50.30
CA SER A 3 44.93 72.46 -49.99
C SER A 3 43.52 71.97 -49.66
N ASP A 4 43.02 71.07 -50.50
CA ASP A 4 41.83 70.26 -50.27
C ASP A 4 42.02 69.50 -48.96
N THR A 5 41.12 69.66 -47.98
CA THR A 5 41.15 68.86 -46.75
C THR A 5 39.74 68.38 -46.45
N ALA A 6 39.49 67.13 -46.85
CA ALA A 6 38.28 66.38 -46.50
C ALA A 6 38.21 66.12 -44.98
N PRO A 7 37.01 66.05 -44.38
CA PRO A 7 36.85 65.68 -42.98
C PRO A 7 37.08 64.17 -42.76
N PRO A 8 37.55 63.74 -41.57
CA PRO A 8 37.84 62.34 -41.31
C PRO A 8 36.59 61.49 -41.08
N ALA A 9 36.71 60.21 -41.47
CA ALA A 9 35.68 59.19 -41.40
C ALA A 9 35.27 58.83 -39.96
N GLU A 10 33.97 58.64 -39.79
CA GLU A 10 33.29 58.19 -38.58
C GLU A 10 33.57 56.70 -38.34
N VAL A 11 34.11 56.36 -37.16
CA VAL A 11 34.38 54.97 -36.74
C VAL A 11 33.09 54.37 -36.18
N PRO A 12 32.66 53.16 -36.59
CA PRO A 12 31.46 52.55 -36.05
C PRO A 12 31.70 52.05 -34.62
N GLN A 13 30.87 52.52 -33.68
CA GLN A 13 30.79 51.97 -32.32
C GLN A 13 30.22 50.54 -32.36
N GLN A 14 30.94 49.58 -31.80
CA GLN A 14 30.40 48.25 -31.48
C GLN A 14 29.72 48.27 -30.10
N PRO A 15 28.66 47.44 -29.90
CA PRO A 15 27.84 47.49 -28.70
C PRO A 15 28.60 46.93 -27.48
N GLU A 16 28.52 47.63 -26.35
CA GLU A 16 29.00 47.10 -25.08
C GLU A 16 28.16 45.88 -24.66
N GLU A 17 28.72 44.70 -24.82
CA GLU A 17 28.26 43.52 -24.10
C GLU A 17 28.53 43.74 -22.61
N GLY A 18 27.51 43.50 -21.77
CA GLY A 18 27.56 43.64 -20.32
C GLY A 18 28.63 42.76 -19.68
N ALA A 19 29.85 43.27 -19.65
CA ALA A 19 30.96 42.69 -18.92
C ALA A 19 30.78 42.98 -17.43
N ILE A 20 30.59 41.91 -16.66
CA ILE A 20 30.62 41.92 -15.20
C ILE A 20 31.94 42.62 -14.78
N PRO A 21 31.91 43.63 -13.89
CA PRO A 21 33.11 44.38 -13.55
C PRO A 21 34.16 43.48 -12.90
N TRP A 22 35.26 43.26 -13.62
CA TRP A 22 36.44 42.49 -13.22
C TRP A 22 37.14 43.05 -11.96
N SER A 23 36.76 44.23 -11.50
CA SER A 23 37.24 44.85 -10.26
C SER A 23 36.89 44.07 -8.99
N LEU A 24 35.95 43.11 -9.08
CA LEU A 24 35.66 42.17 -7.98
C LEU A 24 36.67 41.02 -7.88
N MET A 25 37.53 40.80 -8.90
CA MET A 25 38.53 39.70 -8.92
C MET A 25 39.91 40.11 -8.42
N SER A 26 40.21 41.41 -8.24
CA SER A 26 41.57 41.88 -7.86
C SER A 26 41.88 41.76 -6.37
N ASN A 27 40.88 41.51 -5.53
CA ASN A 27 41.06 41.33 -4.09
C ASN A 27 41.05 39.82 -3.78
N SER A 28 42.23 39.21 -3.68
CA SER A 28 42.38 37.77 -3.39
C SER A 28 41.61 37.33 -2.13
N SER A 29 41.49 38.22 -1.15
CA SER A 29 40.66 38.02 0.05
C SER A 29 39.15 38.02 -0.25
N ALA A 30 38.67 38.91 -1.14
CA ALA A 30 37.26 38.94 -1.55
C ALA A 30 36.88 37.71 -2.39
N ALA A 31 37.78 37.26 -3.28
CA ALA A 31 37.58 36.04 -4.06
C ALA A 31 37.49 34.78 -3.16
N MET A 32 38.33 34.69 -2.12
CA MET A 32 38.26 33.61 -1.13
C MET A 32 36.94 33.63 -0.36
N LEU A 33 36.51 34.80 0.14
CA LEU A 33 35.25 34.94 0.87
C LEU A 33 34.03 34.62 -0.01
N LEU A 34 34.05 35.03 -1.28
CA LEU A 34 32.98 34.72 -2.23
C LEU A 34 32.92 33.22 -2.52
N SER A 35 34.06 32.56 -2.73
CA SER A 35 34.09 31.10 -2.95
C SER A 35 33.55 30.32 -1.75
N PHE A 36 33.89 30.76 -0.53
CA PHE A 36 33.41 30.15 0.71
C PHE A 36 31.90 30.35 0.89
N ALA A 37 31.40 31.55 0.60
CA ALA A 37 29.97 31.86 0.64
C ALA A 37 29.18 31.01 -0.37
N VAL A 38 29.70 30.84 -1.60
CA VAL A 38 29.08 29.99 -2.64
C VAL A 38 29.10 28.52 -2.22
N ALA A 39 30.21 28.03 -1.65
CA ALA A 39 30.29 26.66 -1.15
C ALA A 39 29.29 26.40 -0.01
N LEU A 40 29.17 27.33 0.95
CA LEU A 40 28.20 27.23 2.04
C LEU A 40 26.75 27.29 1.53
N LEU A 41 26.47 28.14 0.54
CA LEU A 41 25.17 28.17 -0.13
C LEU A 41 24.89 26.85 -0.85
N GLY A 42 25.85 26.30 -1.58
CA GLY A 42 25.71 25.01 -2.26
C GLY A 42 25.46 23.86 -1.29
N ILE A 43 26.18 23.82 -0.17
CA ILE A 43 25.99 22.83 0.90
C ILE A 43 24.62 23.02 1.57
N SER A 44 24.24 24.25 1.89
CA SER A 44 22.92 24.57 2.46
C SER A 44 21.79 24.15 1.52
N LEU A 45 21.91 24.47 0.23
CA LEU A 45 20.95 24.08 -0.80
C LEU A 45 20.91 22.56 -0.95
N PHE A 46 22.07 21.89 -0.94
CA PHE A 46 22.14 20.42 -0.96
C PHE A 46 21.44 19.80 0.25
N PHE A 47 21.66 20.30 1.46
CA PHE A 47 20.97 19.80 2.66
C PHE A 47 19.47 20.12 2.65
N VAL A 48 19.04 21.27 2.11
CA VAL A 48 17.63 21.64 2.01
C VAL A 48 16.91 20.83 0.92
N PHE A 49 17.53 20.60 -0.24
CA PHE A 49 16.96 19.80 -1.33
C PHE A 49 17.01 18.31 -1.01
N SER A 50 18.13 17.81 -0.48
CA SER A 50 18.26 16.41 -0.06
C SER A 50 17.35 16.11 1.15
N GLY A 51 17.23 17.06 2.09
CA GLY A 51 16.31 16.98 3.23
C GLY A 51 14.82 17.12 2.88
N ARG A 52 14.47 17.73 1.74
CA ARG A 52 13.10 17.76 1.21
C ARG A 52 12.69 16.47 0.52
N SER A 53 13.62 15.78 -0.15
CA SER A 53 13.32 14.54 -0.87
C SER A 53 13.14 13.32 0.03
N PHE A 54 13.62 13.36 1.27
CA PHE A 54 13.62 12.20 2.18
C PHE A 54 12.66 12.28 3.38
N ARG A 55 11.94 13.39 3.57
CA ARG A 55 10.83 13.44 4.53
C ARG A 55 9.55 12.90 3.90
N ARG A 56 9.59 11.64 3.45
CA ARG A 56 8.34 10.90 3.24
C ARG A 56 7.64 10.89 4.59
N LYS A 57 6.41 11.42 4.65
CA LYS A 57 5.54 11.22 5.81
C LYS A 57 5.34 9.70 5.90
N ARG A 58 6.05 9.07 6.84
CA ARG A 58 6.00 7.64 7.10
C ARG A 58 4.55 7.26 7.40
N GLY A 59 4.09 6.11 6.89
CA GLY A 59 2.70 5.66 7.06
C GLY A 59 1.69 6.42 6.18
N SER A 60 2.04 6.69 4.92
CA SER A 60 1.13 7.27 3.92
C SER A 60 0.76 6.29 2.80
N THR A 61 1.20 5.03 2.86
CA THR A 61 0.94 4.04 1.80
C THR A 61 -0.10 3.00 2.23
N ILE A 62 -1.04 2.67 1.35
CA ILE A 62 -1.94 1.52 1.43
C ILE A 62 -1.47 0.47 0.43
N LEU A 63 -1.22 -0.74 0.90
CA LEU A 63 -0.66 -1.81 0.09
C LEU A 63 -1.74 -2.83 -0.28
N LEU A 64 -2.01 -3.01 -1.58
CA LEU A 64 -2.91 -4.06 -2.06
C LEU A 64 -2.11 -5.33 -2.38
N VAL A 65 -2.41 -6.40 -1.66
CA VAL A 65 -1.74 -7.70 -1.75
C VAL A 65 -2.78 -8.81 -1.82
N GLY A 66 -2.38 -10.00 -2.26
CA GLY A 66 -3.30 -11.13 -2.41
C GLY A 66 -2.95 -12.03 -3.59
N PRO A 67 -3.61 -13.20 -3.71
CA PRO A 67 -3.41 -14.13 -4.81
C PRO A 67 -3.64 -13.48 -6.19
N SER A 68 -3.11 -14.12 -7.23
CA SER A 68 -3.45 -13.77 -8.62
C SER A 68 -4.96 -13.89 -8.84
N ASP A 69 -5.52 -13.06 -9.71
CA ASP A 69 -6.95 -13.02 -10.05
C ASP A 69 -7.94 -12.67 -8.93
N ALA A 70 -7.46 -12.24 -7.76
CA ALA A 70 -8.32 -11.78 -6.66
C ALA A 70 -9.15 -10.52 -7.02
N GLY A 71 -8.67 -9.72 -7.98
CA GLY A 71 -9.26 -8.42 -8.34
C GLY A 71 -8.50 -7.19 -7.82
N LYS A 72 -7.25 -7.34 -7.38
CA LYS A 72 -6.41 -6.24 -6.85
C LYS A 72 -6.34 -5.04 -7.78
N SER A 73 -6.06 -5.26 -9.07
CA SER A 73 -5.94 -4.19 -10.07
C SER A 73 -7.29 -3.54 -10.41
N ALA A 74 -8.40 -4.28 -10.28
CA ALA A 74 -9.75 -3.72 -10.42
C ALA A 74 -10.09 -2.80 -9.24
N ILE A 75 -9.76 -3.22 -8.00
CA ILE A 75 -9.89 -2.37 -6.81
C ILE A 75 -8.98 -1.16 -6.91
N PHE A 76 -7.71 -1.34 -7.33
CA PHE A 76 -6.76 -0.25 -7.54
C PHE A 76 -7.32 0.80 -8.49
N SER A 77 -7.81 0.37 -9.66
CA SER A 77 -8.37 1.27 -10.67
C SER A 77 -9.62 1.97 -10.15
N ALA A 78 -10.51 1.24 -9.48
CA ALA A 78 -11.72 1.79 -8.88
C ALA A 78 -11.42 2.83 -7.78
N LEU A 79 -10.36 2.64 -6.99
CA LEU A 79 -9.95 3.59 -5.95
C LEU A 79 -9.16 4.79 -6.51
N ALA A 80 -8.39 4.60 -7.58
CA ALA A 80 -7.52 5.63 -8.13
C ALA A 80 -8.21 6.53 -9.17
N TYR A 81 -9.15 5.97 -9.92
CA TYR A 81 -9.73 6.62 -11.10
C TYR A 81 -11.26 6.65 -11.10
N ASP A 82 -11.93 6.09 -10.08
CA ASP A 82 -13.39 5.92 -10.00
C ASP A 82 -14.01 5.07 -11.13
N TYR A 83 -13.20 4.42 -11.98
CA TYR A 83 -13.65 3.45 -12.97
C TYR A 83 -12.72 2.24 -13.06
N VAL A 84 -13.24 1.14 -13.61
CA VAL A 84 -12.55 -0.15 -13.65
C VAL A 84 -11.96 -0.38 -15.03
N LEU A 85 -10.64 -0.39 -15.11
CA LEU A 85 -9.94 -0.72 -16.36
C LEU A 85 -9.89 -2.24 -16.58
N PRO A 86 -10.06 -2.73 -17.83
CA PRO A 86 -9.70 -4.09 -18.19
C PRO A 86 -8.24 -4.33 -17.81
N SER A 87 -7.97 -5.25 -16.88
CA SER A 87 -6.63 -5.49 -16.35
C SER A 87 -6.22 -6.94 -16.52
N HIS A 88 -4.98 -7.13 -16.98
CA HIS A 88 -4.29 -8.41 -17.02
C HIS A 88 -3.36 -8.51 -15.80
N THR A 89 -2.80 -9.69 -15.53
CA THR A 89 -1.91 -9.91 -14.36
C THR A 89 -0.77 -8.88 -14.33
N SER A 90 -0.75 -7.99 -13.32
CA SER A 90 0.28 -6.97 -13.17
C SER A 90 1.68 -7.60 -13.10
N LEU A 91 2.58 -7.22 -14.03
CA LEU A 91 3.99 -7.64 -14.04
C LEU A 91 4.90 -6.71 -13.22
N GLN A 92 4.42 -5.50 -12.91
CA GLN A 92 5.11 -4.47 -12.13
C GLN A 92 4.15 -3.88 -11.09
N ALA A 93 4.68 -3.39 -9.96
CA ALA A 93 3.88 -2.73 -8.94
C ALA A 93 3.39 -1.36 -9.43
N ASN A 94 2.08 -1.14 -9.42
CA ASN A 94 1.46 0.12 -9.81
C ASN A 94 1.20 0.97 -8.57
N GLY A 95 1.42 2.28 -8.64
CA GLY A 95 1.18 3.19 -7.52
C GLY A 95 0.38 4.40 -7.97
N ALA A 96 -0.68 4.73 -7.24
CA ALA A 96 -1.50 5.92 -7.44
C ALA A 96 -1.65 6.69 -6.12
N GLN A 97 -1.86 8.00 -6.19
CA GLN A 97 -2.23 8.81 -5.03
C GLN A 97 -3.75 8.92 -4.98
N ILE A 98 -4.32 8.67 -3.80
CA ILE A 98 -5.75 8.83 -3.49
C ILE A 98 -5.91 9.82 -2.35
N LEU A 99 -7.06 10.48 -2.29
CA LEU A 99 -7.43 11.38 -1.19
C LEU A 99 -8.50 10.70 -0.34
N LEU A 100 -8.28 10.64 0.97
CA LEU A 100 -9.26 10.18 1.96
C LEU A 100 -9.69 11.34 2.85
N PRO A 101 -10.95 11.47 3.29
CA PRO A 101 -12.10 10.62 2.94
C PRO A 101 -12.52 10.80 1.47
N PHE A 102 -13.06 9.73 0.89
CA PHE A 102 -13.45 9.69 -0.53
C PHE A 102 -14.65 10.60 -0.87
N GLU A 103 -15.43 11.02 0.14
CA GLU A 103 -16.68 11.78 -0.06
C GLU A 103 -16.46 13.29 -0.21
N ASP A 104 -15.45 13.88 0.44
CA ASP A 104 -15.20 15.34 0.41
C ASP A 104 -13.69 15.69 0.35
N PRO A 105 -13.15 16.01 -0.85
CA PRO A 105 -11.74 16.40 -1.01
C PRO A 105 -11.39 17.76 -0.40
N SER A 106 -12.41 18.60 -0.12
CA SER A 106 -12.26 19.89 0.58
C SER A 106 -12.37 19.79 2.09
N SER A 107 -12.54 18.58 2.64
CA SER A 107 -12.60 18.41 4.09
C SER A 107 -11.25 18.75 4.75
N PRO A 108 -11.23 19.40 5.92
CA PRO A 108 -9.99 19.71 6.64
C PRO A 108 -9.22 18.46 7.10
N ASN A 109 -9.85 17.28 7.03
CA ASN A 109 -9.26 15.98 7.36
C ASN A 109 -8.78 15.20 6.11
N ALA A 110 -8.74 15.84 4.94
CA ALA A 110 -8.29 15.22 3.71
C ALA A 110 -6.81 14.80 3.79
N THR A 111 -6.57 13.49 3.83
CA THR A 111 -5.27 12.86 3.89
C THR A 111 -4.96 12.23 2.53
N ALA A 112 -3.92 12.72 1.86
CA ALA A 112 -3.40 12.09 0.66
C ALA A 112 -2.63 10.81 1.04
N LEU A 113 -3.09 9.66 0.54
CA LEU A 113 -2.45 8.37 0.71
C LEU A 113 -2.06 7.79 -0.64
N ARG A 114 -0.96 7.03 -0.68
CA ARG A 114 -0.51 6.32 -1.88
C ARG A 114 -1.05 4.90 -1.85
N VAL A 115 -1.84 4.48 -2.83
CA VAL A 115 -2.20 3.07 -3.01
C VAL A 115 -1.17 2.40 -3.90
N VAL A 116 -0.73 1.20 -3.53
CA VAL A 116 0.22 0.39 -4.31
C VAL A 116 -0.39 -0.98 -4.59
N ASP A 117 -0.56 -1.33 -5.86
CA ASP A 117 -0.93 -2.68 -6.31
C ASP A 117 0.33 -3.55 -6.45
N VAL A 118 0.44 -4.59 -5.63
CA VAL A 118 1.55 -5.56 -5.71
C VAL A 118 1.12 -6.77 -6.54
N PRO A 119 1.93 -7.20 -7.53
CA PRO A 119 1.68 -8.41 -8.29
C PRO A 119 1.46 -9.65 -7.42
N GLY A 120 0.36 -10.36 -7.67
CA GLY A 120 0.00 -11.58 -6.93
C GLY A 120 0.70 -12.86 -7.42
N HIS A 121 1.58 -12.75 -8.42
CA HIS A 121 2.27 -13.91 -8.99
C HIS A 121 3.31 -14.47 -7.99
N PRO A 122 3.47 -15.79 -7.83
CA PRO A 122 4.32 -16.38 -6.80
C PRO A 122 5.77 -15.87 -6.74
N ARG A 123 6.33 -15.47 -7.88
CA ARG A 123 7.68 -14.90 -8.00
C ARG A 123 7.78 -13.43 -7.57
N LEU A 124 6.69 -12.68 -7.66
CA LEU A 124 6.68 -11.23 -7.47
C LEU A 124 5.99 -10.82 -6.16
N ARG A 125 5.20 -11.72 -5.54
CA ARG A 125 4.50 -11.42 -4.29
C ARG A 125 5.44 -10.97 -3.17
N ALA A 126 6.67 -11.49 -3.09
CA ALA A 126 7.65 -11.07 -2.08
C ALA A 126 8.04 -9.58 -2.15
N LYS A 127 7.79 -8.88 -3.28
CA LYS A 127 8.06 -7.45 -3.43
C LYS A 127 7.23 -6.56 -2.48
N PHE A 128 6.21 -7.10 -1.81
CA PHE A 128 5.47 -6.35 -0.80
C PHE A 128 6.41 -5.84 0.31
N SER A 129 7.49 -6.55 0.63
CA SER A 129 8.42 -6.21 1.71
C SER A 129 9.13 -4.86 1.46
N GLU A 130 9.39 -4.51 0.20
CA GLU A 130 10.00 -3.23 -0.19
C GLU A 130 9.13 -2.02 0.18
N TYR A 131 7.81 -2.23 0.29
CA TYR A 131 6.85 -1.18 0.61
C TYR A 131 6.41 -1.18 2.08
N MET A 132 6.74 -2.21 2.86
CA MET A 132 6.32 -2.35 4.26
C MET A 132 6.77 -1.17 5.13
N ASP A 133 7.94 -0.59 4.84
CA ASP A 133 8.52 0.52 5.60
C ASP A 133 7.66 1.80 5.61
N ASP A 134 6.95 2.06 4.51
CA ASP A 134 6.13 3.26 4.33
C ASP A 134 4.61 2.97 4.43
N THR A 135 4.24 1.73 4.79
CA THR A 135 2.84 1.24 4.77
C THR A 135 2.11 1.55 6.07
N ARG A 136 0.90 2.13 5.94
CA ARG A 136 -0.06 2.35 7.03
C ARG A 136 -1.06 1.21 7.17
N ALA A 137 -1.49 0.66 6.04
CA ALA A 137 -2.47 -0.41 6.00
C ALA A 137 -2.20 -1.35 4.84
N ILE A 138 -2.43 -2.64 5.07
CA ILE A 138 -2.27 -3.70 4.09
C ILE A 138 -3.67 -4.26 3.81
N VAL A 139 -4.14 -4.13 2.57
CA VAL A 139 -5.39 -4.72 2.13
C VAL A 139 -5.08 -6.04 1.43
N PHE A 140 -5.38 -7.14 2.11
CA PHE A 140 -5.27 -8.50 1.58
C PHE A 140 -6.57 -8.88 0.86
N VAL A 141 -6.54 -8.81 -0.47
CA VAL A 141 -7.69 -9.07 -1.33
C VAL A 141 -7.81 -10.57 -1.61
N VAL A 142 -8.97 -11.14 -1.32
CA VAL A 142 -9.29 -12.57 -1.52
C VAL A 142 -10.54 -12.69 -2.37
N ASP A 143 -10.55 -13.61 -3.32
CA ASP A 143 -11.75 -13.94 -4.08
C ASP A 143 -12.67 -14.85 -3.24
N ALA A 144 -13.83 -14.33 -2.84
CA ALA A 144 -14.78 -15.02 -1.98
C ALA A 144 -15.36 -16.30 -2.62
N GLY A 145 -15.42 -16.39 -3.95
CA GLY A 145 -15.93 -17.55 -4.67
C GLY A 145 -14.91 -18.69 -4.77
N THR A 146 -13.62 -18.36 -4.85
CA THR A 146 -12.55 -19.36 -5.05
C THR A 146 -11.80 -19.73 -3.77
N VAL A 147 -11.96 -18.97 -2.67
CA VAL A 147 -11.29 -19.22 -1.38
C VAL A 147 -11.49 -20.64 -0.85
N ALA A 148 -12.65 -21.27 -1.10
CA ALA A 148 -12.90 -22.65 -0.67
C ALA A 148 -12.03 -23.69 -1.40
N ARG A 149 -11.64 -23.42 -2.65
CA ARG A 149 -10.81 -24.32 -3.46
C ARG A 149 -9.33 -24.00 -3.31
N ASN A 150 -8.99 -22.70 -3.25
CA ASN A 150 -7.62 -22.22 -3.26
C ASN A 150 -7.10 -21.85 -1.85
N GLY A 151 -7.87 -22.13 -0.79
CA GLY A 151 -7.61 -21.68 0.57
C GLY A 151 -6.19 -21.93 1.07
N ALA A 152 -5.62 -23.11 0.77
CA ALA A 152 -4.25 -23.44 1.17
C ALA A 152 -3.19 -22.51 0.57
N ALA A 153 -3.32 -22.15 -0.72
CA ALA A 153 -2.40 -21.25 -1.41
C ALA A 153 -2.60 -19.78 -1.00
N VAL A 154 -3.86 -19.38 -0.74
CA VAL A 154 -4.19 -18.05 -0.22
C VAL A 154 -3.62 -17.89 1.20
N ALA A 155 -3.81 -18.88 2.06
CA ALA A 155 -3.28 -18.90 3.42
C ALA A 155 -1.74 -18.88 3.45
N GLU A 156 -1.06 -19.46 2.46
CA GLU A 156 0.39 -19.30 2.29
C GLU A 156 0.81 -17.85 2.17
N HIS A 157 0.12 -17.14 1.27
CA HIS A 157 0.42 -15.76 0.98
C HIS A 157 0.10 -14.88 2.19
N LEU A 158 -1.02 -15.14 2.84
CA LEU A 158 -1.39 -14.45 4.07
C LEU A 158 -0.37 -14.71 5.18
N HIS A 159 0.10 -15.95 5.37
CA HIS A 159 1.13 -16.27 6.36
C HIS A 159 2.43 -15.51 6.11
N MET A 160 2.88 -15.37 4.86
CA MET A 160 4.06 -14.55 4.56
C MET A 160 3.88 -13.09 5.00
N ILE A 161 2.69 -12.53 4.82
CA ILE A 161 2.37 -11.15 5.24
C ILE A 161 2.32 -11.05 6.76
N LEU A 162 1.64 -11.99 7.44
CA LEU A 162 1.56 -12.04 8.91
C LEU A 162 2.96 -12.16 9.53
N ARG A 163 3.83 -13.02 8.96
CA ARG A 163 5.23 -13.14 9.38
C ARG A 163 5.99 -11.84 9.16
N ALA A 164 5.82 -11.18 8.01
CA ALA A 164 6.48 -9.91 7.75
C ALA A 164 6.06 -8.82 8.73
N ILE A 165 4.76 -8.73 9.06
CA ILE A 165 4.25 -7.79 10.07
C ILE A 165 4.83 -8.15 11.45
N ALA A 166 4.76 -9.41 11.87
CA ALA A 166 5.23 -9.83 13.19
C ALA A 166 6.76 -9.69 13.35
N SER A 167 7.52 -9.81 12.26
CA SER A 167 8.98 -9.60 12.25
C SER A 167 9.42 -8.13 12.27
N LEU A 168 8.48 -7.17 12.28
CA LEU A 168 8.83 -5.76 12.33
C LEU A 168 9.57 -5.43 13.65
N PRO A 169 10.61 -4.57 13.60
CA PRO A 169 11.34 -4.18 14.79
C PRO A 169 10.43 -3.56 15.86
N PRO A 170 10.73 -3.72 17.16
CA PRO A 170 9.90 -3.19 18.25
C PRO A 170 9.73 -1.66 18.20
N SER A 171 10.70 -0.93 17.61
CA SER A 171 10.57 0.51 17.35
C SER A 171 9.44 0.87 16.38
N ARG A 172 8.94 -0.09 15.60
CA ARG A 172 7.83 0.06 14.66
C ARG A 172 6.55 -0.67 15.10
N ALA A 173 6.61 -1.53 16.11
CA ALA A 173 5.43 -2.24 16.63
C ALA A 173 4.32 -1.25 17.05
N THR A 174 4.69 -0.10 17.61
CA THR A 174 3.75 0.98 17.99
C THR A 174 2.98 1.58 16.80
N HIS A 175 3.51 1.45 15.58
CA HIS A 175 2.89 1.91 14.33
C HIS A 175 2.85 0.78 13.29
N ALA A 176 2.55 -0.44 13.74
CA ALA A 176 2.40 -1.57 12.84
C ALA A 176 1.27 -1.31 11.83
N PRO A 177 1.43 -1.75 10.56
CA PRO A 177 0.39 -1.58 9.56
C PRO A 177 -0.84 -2.43 9.91
N VAL A 178 -2.02 -1.84 9.80
CA VAL A 178 -3.28 -2.56 10.01
C VAL A 178 -3.55 -3.51 8.85
N LEU A 179 -3.92 -4.76 9.15
CA LEU A 179 -4.22 -5.76 8.13
C LEU A 179 -5.73 -5.82 7.87
N LEU A 180 -6.15 -5.44 6.67
CA LEU A 180 -7.55 -5.53 6.23
C LEU A 180 -7.70 -6.66 5.22
N ILE A 181 -8.46 -7.70 5.58
CA ILE A 181 -8.78 -8.81 4.68
C ILE A 181 -10.07 -8.44 3.93
N HIS A 182 -9.98 -8.27 2.61
CA HIS A 182 -11.10 -7.91 1.77
C HIS A 182 -11.58 -9.10 0.92
N ALA A 183 -12.79 -9.59 1.21
CA ALA A 183 -13.47 -10.62 0.44
C ALA A 183 -14.15 -10.00 -0.80
N HIS A 184 -13.44 -10.05 -1.92
CA HIS A 184 -13.83 -9.50 -3.21
C HIS A 184 -14.67 -10.51 -4.04
N LYS A 185 -15.37 -9.98 -5.07
CA LYS A 185 -16.32 -10.71 -5.92
C LYS A 185 -17.47 -11.37 -5.14
N ALA A 186 -17.89 -10.73 -4.03
CA ALA A 186 -18.97 -11.24 -3.20
C ALA A 186 -20.32 -11.36 -3.96
N ASP A 187 -20.47 -10.61 -5.06
CA ASP A 187 -21.60 -10.67 -5.98
C ASP A 187 -21.72 -12.02 -6.73
N LEU A 188 -20.62 -12.73 -6.93
CA LEU A 188 -20.56 -14.01 -7.64
C LEU A 188 -20.81 -15.23 -6.74
N LEU A 189 -21.15 -15.02 -5.46
CA LEU A 189 -21.41 -16.10 -4.52
C LEU A 189 -22.73 -16.81 -4.84
N SER A 190 -22.64 -17.87 -5.65
CA SER A 190 -23.73 -18.71 -6.15
C SER A 190 -24.61 -19.39 -5.07
N SER A 191 -24.22 -19.36 -3.79
CA SER A 191 -24.95 -20.08 -2.74
C SER A 191 -26.08 -19.29 -2.10
N THR A 192 -26.30 -18.05 -2.50
CA THR A 192 -27.30 -17.19 -1.86
C THR A 192 -28.54 -17.11 -2.74
N PRO A 193 -29.75 -17.29 -2.20
CA PRO A 193 -30.98 -17.11 -2.97
C PRO A 193 -31.00 -15.69 -3.58
N ALA A 194 -31.46 -15.58 -4.83
CA ALA A 194 -31.44 -14.34 -5.62
C ALA A 194 -32.17 -13.14 -4.95
N ALA A 195 -32.98 -13.40 -3.92
CA ALA A 195 -33.75 -12.42 -3.16
C ALA A 195 -33.11 -12.03 -1.81
N ALA A 196 -31.94 -12.55 -1.44
CA ALA A 196 -31.30 -12.18 -0.17
C ALA A 196 -30.82 -10.72 -0.19
N PRO A 197 -30.95 -9.98 0.91
CA PRO A 197 -30.44 -8.61 0.98
C PRO A 197 -28.92 -8.60 0.82
N THR A 198 -28.41 -7.64 0.05
CA THR A 198 -26.98 -7.49 -0.28
C THR A 198 -26.07 -7.52 0.96
N THR A 199 -26.53 -6.94 2.08
CA THR A 199 -25.80 -6.95 3.36
C THR A 199 -25.58 -8.36 3.92
N GLN A 200 -26.52 -9.30 3.72
CA GLN A 200 -26.35 -10.69 4.15
C GLN A 200 -25.34 -11.43 3.27
N VAL A 201 -25.33 -11.17 1.96
CA VAL A 201 -24.35 -11.74 1.03
C VAL A 201 -22.93 -11.31 1.41
N LEU A 202 -22.75 -10.01 1.69
CA LEU A 202 -21.49 -9.42 2.13
C LEU A 202 -20.99 -10.06 3.44
N LYS A 203 -21.83 -10.10 4.47
CA LYS A 203 -21.49 -10.77 5.75
C LYS A 203 -21.13 -12.24 5.57
N LEU A 204 -21.89 -12.97 4.77
CA LEU A 204 -21.61 -14.37 4.46
C LEU A 204 -20.24 -14.54 3.76
N ALA A 205 -19.87 -13.62 2.88
CA ALA A 205 -18.57 -13.62 2.21
C ALA A 205 -17.43 -13.44 3.22
N GLU A 206 -17.58 -12.52 4.16
CA GLU A 206 -16.61 -12.26 5.25
C GLU A 206 -16.46 -13.49 6.14
N ASP A 207 -17.57 -14.01 6.67
CA ASP A 207 -17.57 -15.15 7.60
C ASP A 207 -16.96 -16.41 6.98
N ARG A 208 -17.28 -16.67 5.71
CA ARG A 208 -16.68 -17.80 4.97
C ARG A 208 -15.18 -17.61 4.77
N THR A 209 -14.76 -16.42 4.35
CA THR A 209 -13.36 -16.12 4.12
C THR A 209 -12.57 -16.24 5.43
N LYS A 210 -13.08 -15.64 6.52
CA LYS A 210 -12.51 -15.75 7.86
C LYS A 210 -12.36 -17.21 8.29
N THR A 211 -13.45 -17.97 8.28
CA THR A 211 -13.46 -19.37 8.76
C THR A 211 -12.51 -20.26 7.95
N ILE A 212 -12.44 -20.07 6.62
CA ILE A 212 -11.55 -20.85 5.76
C ILE A 212 -10.08 -20.50 6.02
N LEU A 213 -9.76 -19.22 6.11
CA LEU A 213 -8.38 -18.78 6.35
C LEU A 213 -7.90 -19.16 7.75
N GLU A 214 -8.72 -19.03 8.80
CA GLU A 214 -8.37 -19.50 10.15
C GLU A 214 -8.06 -21.00 10.16
N ARG A 215 -8.89 -21.81 9.49
CA ARG A 215 -8.67 -23.26 9.40
C ARG A 215 -7.37 -23.60 8.68
N GLU A 216 -7.07 -22.97 7.55
CA GLU A 216 -5.87 -23.25 6.76
C GLU A 216 -4.59 -22.72 7.45
N LEU A 217 -4.65 -21.57 8.11
CA LEU A 217 -3.54 -21.04 8.92
C LEU A 217 -3.27 -21.92 10.14
N GLU A 218 -4.32 -22.39 10.83
CA GLU A 218 -4.17 -23.32 11.95
C GLU A 218 -3.57 -24.66 11.49
N LYS A 219 -3.99 -25.17 10.32
CA LYS A 219 -3.38 -26.36 9.71
C LYS A 219 -1.88 -26.15 9.47
N ARG A 220 -1.49 -24.99 8.93
CA ARG A 220 -0.09 -24.61 8.70
C ARG A 220 0.70 -24.48 10.00
N ARG A 221 0.12 -23.86 11.03
CA ARG A 221 0.72 -23.74 12.36
C ARG A 221 0.99 -25.13 12.96
N LYS A 222 0.02 -26.04 12.91
CA LYS A 222 0.17 -27.43 13.38
C LYS A 222 1.26 -28.19 12.61
N THR A 223 1.36 -28.03 11.29
CA THR A 223 2.43 -28.67 10.51
C THR A 223 3.80 -28.10 10.84
N PHE A 224 3.89 -26.79 11.08
CA PHE A 224 5.13 -26.12 11.44
C PHE A 224 5.63 -26.57 12.81
N VAL A 225 4.77 -26.55 13.84
CA VAL A 225 5.12 -27.01 15.20
C VAL A 225 5.54 -28.49 15.22
N LYS A 226 4.84 -29.33 14.45
CA LYS A 226 5.19 -30.76 14.34
C LYS A 226 6.51 -31.01 13.62
N GLY A 227 6.84 -30.20 12.60
CA GLY A 227 8.11 -30.30 11.87
C GLY A 227 9.32 -29.94 12.74
N VAL A 228 9.21 -28.85 13.51
CA VAL A 228 10.29 -28.37 14.39
C VAL A 228 10.61 -29.37 15.52
N SER A 229 9.62 -30.16 15.98
CA SER A 229 9.87 -31.21 16.99
C SER A 229 10.65 -32.42 16.46
N VAL A 230 10.72 -32.64 15.15
CA VAL A 230 11.40 -33.82 14.56
C VAL A 230 12.85 -33.53 14.18
N GLU A 231 13.19 -32.26 13.87
CA GLU A 231 14.56 -31.85 13.53
C GLU A 231 15.50 -31.70 14.75
N GLY A 232 14.97 -31.78 15.98
CA GLY A 232 15.77 -31.73 17.22
C GLY A 232 16.53 -33.02 17.58
N LEU A 233 16.57 -34.03 16.71
CA LEU A 233 17.16 -35.35 16.99
C LEU A 233 18.11 -35.88 15.89
N GLY A 234 18.74 -35.01 15.10
CA GLY A 234 19.73 -35.42 14.10
C GLY A 234 20.80 -34.38 13.88
N GLY A 235 21.99 -34.59 14.46
CA GLY A 235 23.15 -33.73 14.25
C GLY A 235 23.57 -33.69 12.78
N GLY A 236 23.84 -32.48 12.30
CA GLY A 236 24.29 -32.19 10.96
C GLY A 236 24.17 -30.70 10.70
N ASP A 237 25.27 -29.98 10.94
CA ASP A 237 25.42 -28.56 10.66
C ASP A 237 25.17 -28.29 9.18
N ASP A 238 23.99 -27.76 8.83
CA ASP A 238 23.70 -26.97 7.61
C ASP A 238 22.23 -26.47 7.61
N ALA A 239 21.70 -26.07 8.77
CA ALA A 239 20.41 -25.40 8.87
C ALA A 239 20.62 -23.88 8.82
N SER A 240 20.18 -23.25 7.73
CA SER A 240 20.00 -21.80 7.61
C SER A 240 19.41 -21.21 8.89
N GLU A 241 20.00 -20.12 9.38
CA GLU A 241 19.76 -19.40 10.64
C GLU A 241 18.34 -18.80 10.84
N ASP A 242 17.28 -19.55 10.55
CA ASP A 242 15.88 -19.10 10.60
C ASP A 242 15.06 -19.88 11.66
N ALA A 243 15.68 -20.80 12.40
CA ALA A 243 15.03 -21.69 13.37
C ALA A 243 14.68 -21.02 14.72
N GLY A 244 15.03 -19.74 14.91
CA GLY A 244 14.64 -18.92 16.06
C GLY A 244 13.73 -17.73 15.69
N GLY A 245 13.23 -17.69 14.45
CA GLY A 245 12.44 -16.57 13.93
C GLY A 245 10.99 -16.56 14.39
N VAL A 246 10.43 -15.36 14.58
CA VAL A 246 8.99 -15.13 14.80
C VAL A 246 8.20 -15.84 13.71
N THR A 247 7.33 -16.77 14.09
CA THR A 247 6.58 -17.59 13.13
C THR A 247 5.48 -16.79 12.41
N GLY A 248 5.06 -15.68 13.02
CA GLY A 248 3.97 -14.83 12.56
C GLY A 248 2.58 -15.37 12.82
N LEU A 249 2.45 -16.55 13.42
CA LEU A 249 1.18 -17.22 13.74
C LEU A 249 0.96 -17.37 15.25
N GLU A 250 1.62 -16.52 16.03
CA GLU A 250 1.47 -16.47 17.49
C GLU A 250 0.13 -15.83 17.85
N CYS A 251 -0.59 -16.50 18.75
CA CYS A 251 -1.87 -16.05 19.27
C CYS A 251 -1.88 -16.20 20.79
N SER A 252 -2.43 -15.20 21.48
CA SER A 252 -2.62 -15.18 22.93
C SER A 252 -3.79 -16.05 23.42
N THR A 253 -4.18 -17.09 22.66
CA THR A 253 -5.30 -17.99 23.02
C THR A 253 -4.80 -19.14 23.89
N GLU A 254 -5.50 -19.44 24.99
CA GLU A 254 -5.15 -20.51 25.93
C GLU A 254 -5.09 -21.90 25.28
N ASP A 255 -6.01 -22.16 24.32
CA ASP A 255 -6.07 -23.43 23.56
C ASP A 255 -4.98 -23.54 22.48
N GLY A 256 -4.17 -22.49 22.28
CA GLY A 256 -3.17 -22.41 21.24
C GLY A 256 -3.75 -22.46 19.81
N THR A 257 -5.06 -22.23 19.63
CA THR A 257 -5.70 -22.21 18.31
C THR A 257 -5.53 -20.85 17.65
N PHE A 258 -5.19 -20.83 16.36
CA PHE A 258 -5.08 -19.59 15.61
C PHE A 258 -6.46 -18.97 15.38
N ARG A 259 -6.62 -17.71 15.80
CA ARG A 259 -7.78 -16.86 15.50
C ARG A 259 -7.31 -15.45 15.21
N PHE A 260 -7.90 -14.81 14.21
CA PHE A 260 -7.52 -13.44 13.84
C PHE A 260 -7.76 -12.43 14.96
N GLU A 261 -8.80 -12.65 15.79
CA GLU A 261 -9.15 -11.77 16.93
C GLU A 261 -8.14 -11.78 18.08
N LYS A 262 -7.28 -12.80 18.12
CA LYS A 262 -6.30 -13.05 19.17
C LYS A 262 -4.89 -13.13 18.61
N TRP A 263 -4.69 -12.62 17.39
CA TRP A 263 -3.38 -12.61 16.77
C TRP A 263 -2.52 -11.49 17.36
N ASP A 264 -1.34 -11.84 17.85
CA ASP A 264 -0.52 -10.92 18.62
C ASP A 264 0.26 -9.93 17.72
N GLY A 265 0.41 -10.22 16.42
CA GLY A 265 1.03 -9.32 15.45
C GLY A 265 2.41 -8.80 15.85
N ALA A 266 2.75 -7.58 15.42
CA ALA A 266 4.02 -6.95 15.78
C ALA A 266 3.97 -6.43 17.23
N GLY A 267 4.78 -7.00 18.12
CA GLY A 267 4.90 -6.53 19.52
C GLY A 267 3.63 -6.64 20.36
N GLY A 268 2.68 -7.54 20.02
CA GLY A 268 1.46 -7.78 20.79
C GLY A 268 0.23 -6.97 20.36
N SER A 269 0.33 -6.16 19.29
CA SER A 269 -0.78 -5.32 18.79
C SER A 269 -1.14 -5.63 17.32
N GLY A 270 -1.43 -6.90 17.02
CA GLY A 270 -1.93 -7.32 15.71
C GLY A 270 -3.41 -7.01 15.52
N GLU A 271 -3.73 -6.00 14.71
CA GLU A 271 -5.12 -5.71 14.33
C GLU A 271 -5.44 -6.27 12.93
N VAL A 272 -6.48 -7.10 12.87
CA VAL A 272 -7.01 -7.67 11.63
C VAL A 272 -8.49 -7.34 11.51
N GLU A 273 -8.86 -6.72 10.40
CA GLU A 273 -10.23 -6.40 10.08
C GLU A 273 -10.69 -7.12 8.81
N PHE A 274 -11.99 -7.39 8.71
CA PHE A 274 -12.61 -7.97 7.53
C PHE A 274 -13.54 -6.97 6.86
N SER A 275 -13.54 -7.00 5.53
CA SER A 275 -14.53 -6.31 4.72
C SER A 275 -14.88 -7.19 3.52
N SER A 276 -16.01 -6.92 2.89
CA SER A 276 -16.43 -7.57 1.66
C SER A 276 -16.98 -6.56 0.68
N GLY A 277 -16.93 -6.92 -0.59
CA GLY A 277 -17.37 -6.03 -1.64
C GLY A 277 -17.28 -6.65 -3.03
N TRP A 278 -17.65 -5.83 -4.01
CA TRP A 278 -17.50 -6.14 -5.41
C TRP A 278 -17.23 -4.88 -6.21
N VAL A 279 -16.64 -5.08 -7.38
CA VAL A 279 -16.31 -4.02 -8.33
C VAL A 279 -16.94 -4.40 -9.67
N LYS A 280 -17.82 -3.54 -10.20
CA LYS A 280 -18.48 -3.79 -11.49
C LYS A 280 -17.48 -3.57 -12.62
N CYS A 281 -17.03 -4.65 -13.25
CA CYS A 281 -16.17 -4.57 -14.42
C CYS A 281 -17.04 -4.31 -15.66
N VAL A 282 -16.78 -3.23 -16.40
CA VAL A 282 -17.38 -3.01 -17.72
C VAL A 282 -16.57 -3.84 -18.71
N ARG A 283 -17.18 -4.87 -19.32
CA ARG A 283 -16.54 -5.62 -20.42
C ARG A 283 -16.70 -4.83 -21.73
N GLU A 284 -15.64 -4.73 -22.52
CA GLU A 284 -15.65 -4.07 -23.84
C GLU A 284 -16.51 -4.81 -24.89
N ASP A 285 -16.89 -6.06 -24.66
CA ASP A 285 -17.61 -6.89 -25.65
C ASP A 285 -19.09 -6.51 -25.87
N GLY A 286 -19.60 -5.40 -25.32
CA GLY A 286 -20.97 -4.92 -25.57
C GLY A 286 -22.11 -5.85 -25.11
N ILE A 287 -21.81 -7.06 -24.64
CA ILE A 287 -22.78 -8.08 -24.20
C ILE A 287 -22.68 -8.18 -22.69
N THR A 288 -23.33 -7.23 -22.01
CA THR A 288 -24.06 -7.45 -20.75
C THR A 288 -24.89 -6.19 -20.45
N SER A 289 -25.78 -5.84 -21.38
CA SER A 289 -27.10 -5.28 -21.04
C SER A 289 -28.08 -6.43 -20.78
N THR A 290 -27.70 -7.39 -19.94
CA THR A 290 -28.69 -8.19 -19.23
C THR A 290 -29.02 -7.43 -17.97
N GLU A 291 -30.21 -6.84 -17.99
CA GLU A 291 -30.96 -6.30 -16.87
C GLU A 291 -30.84 -7.20 -15.63
N SER A 292 -29.80 -6.98 -14.82
CA SER A 292 -29.94 -7.09 -13.38
C SER A 292 -29.65 -5.69 -12.85
N GLU A 293 -30.70 -4.88 -12.81
CA GLU A 293 -30.70 -3.57 -12.18
C GLU A 293 -30.40 -3.72 -10.68
N LYS A 294 -29.12 -3.86 -10.32
CA LYS A 294 -28.67 -3.33 -9.05
C LYS A 294 -28.52 -1.83 -9.26
N PRO A 295 -29.24 -0.99 -8.49
CA PRO A 295 -29.38 0.42 -8.80
C PRO A 295 -28.01 1.08 -8.91
N TRP A 296 -27.86 1.91 -9.96
CA TRP A 296 -26.75 2.85 -10.07
C TRP A 296 -26.77 3.72 -8.80
N GLY A 297 -25.81 3.50 -7.90
CA GLY A 297 -25.76 4.18 -6.59
C GLY A 297 -25.28 3.32 -5.42
N VAL A 298 -25.20 2.00 -5.56
CA VAL A 298 -24.60 1.15 -4.51
C VAL A 298 -23.09 1.03 -4.75
N ASP A 299 -22.30 1.81 -4.00
CA ASP A 299 -20.84 1.66 -3.99
C ASP A 299 -20.46 0.29 -3.37
N GLY A 300 -20.16 -0.68 -4.23
CA GLY A 300 -19.78 -2.04 -3.83
C GLY A 300 -18.48 -2.11 -3.02
N LEU A 301 -17.71 -1.00 -2.97
CA LEU A 301 -16.52 -0.84 -2.15
C LEU A 301 -16.76 0.00 -0.89
N LYS A 302 -18.00 0.43 -0.61
CA LYS A 302 -18.31 1.28 0.56
C LYS A 302 -17.72 0.74 1.87
N GLY A 303 -17.82 -0.57 2.10
CA GLY A 303 -17.24 -1.20 3.29
C GLY A 303 -15.73 -1.02 3.37
N LEU A 304 -15.01 -1.27 2.27
CA LEU A 304 -13.56 -1.06 2.19
C LEU A 304 -13.19 0.42 2.37
N LYS A 305 -13.92 1.33 1.70
CA LYS A 305 -13.67 2.77 1.77
C LYS A 305 -13.90 3.35 3.18
N ASP A 306 -14.94 2.92 3.87
CA ASP A 306 -15.22 3.31 5.26
C ASP A 306 -14.09 2.89 6.20
N ARG A 307 -13.60 1.64 6.08
CA ARG A 307 -12.46 1.16 6.90
C ARG A 307 -11.18 1.93 6.63
N LEU A 308 -10.87 2.18 5.36
CA LEU A 308 -9.72 3.01 4.98
C LEU A 308 -9.87 4.46 5.47
N GLY A 309 -11.09 5.00 5.46
CA GLY A 309 -11.40 6.33 5.98
C GLY A 309 -11.18 6.44 7.49
N ARG A 310 -11.65 5.46 8.27
CA ARG A 310 -11.40 5.36 9.73
C ARG A 310 -9.91 5.24 10.03
N LEU A 311 -9.21 4.42 9.24
CA LEU A 311 -7.76 4.29 9.33
C LEU A 311 -7.06 5.63 9.11
N ALA A 312 -7.51 6.46 8.18
CA ALA A 312 -6.92 7.77 7.88
C ALA A 312 -7.19 8.82 8.95
N SER A 313 -8.40 8.86 9.51
CA SER A 313 -8.80 9.83 10.55
C SER A 313 -8.12 9.61 11.90
N GLY A 314 -7.41 8.49 12.09
CA GLY A 314 -6.67 8.21 13.33
C GLY A 314 -7.57 7.94 14.52
N VAL A 315 -8.88 7.74 14.27
CA VAL A 315 -9.79 7.20 15.27
C VAL A 315 -9.32 5.79 15.55
N SER A 316 -8.77 5.58 16.76
CA SER A 316 -8.41 4.24 17.22
C SER A 316 -9.61 3.33 17.08
N PHE A 317 -9.36 2.09 16.64
CA PHE A 317 -10.36 1.04 16.54
C PHE A 317 -10.82 0.65 17.96
N VAL A 318 -11.68 1.48 18.54
CA VAL A 318 -12.49 1.08 19.68
C VAL A 318 -13.50 0.08 19.11
N ARG A 319 -13.46 -1.13 19.65
CA ARG A 319 -14.37 -2.24 19.34
C ARG A 319 -15.83 -1.81 19.50
N ASP A 320 -16.42 -1.23 18.46
CA ASP A 320 -17.86 -0.99 18.41
C ASP A 320 -18.58 -2.31 18.15
N SER A 321 -18.74 -3.06 19.24
CA SER A 321 -19.60 -4.24 19.33
C SER A 321 -21.08 -3.84 19.49
N ALA A 322 -21.45 -2.60 19.15
CA ALA A 322 -22.73 -2.02 19.51
C ALA A 322 -23.29 -1.10 18.43
N PHE A 323 -23.39 -1.54 17.17
CA PHE A 323 -24.26 -0.84 16.20
C PHE A 323 -24.77 -1.76 15.08
N ILE A 324 -25.31 -2.93 15.43
CA ILE A 324 -26.28 -3.65 14.59
C ILE A 324 -27.37 -4.18 15.53
N SER A 325 -28.22 -3.27 16.01
CA SER A 325 -29.56 -3.57 16.50
C SER A 325 -30.40 -2.31 16.42
N MET A 326 -30.89 -2.01 15.22
CA MET A 326 -32.17 -1.35 14.98
C MET A 326 -32.54 -1.51 13.50
#